data_AF-A0A831QW31-F1
#
_entry.id   AF-A0A831QW31-F1
#
_cell.length_a   1.000
_cell.length_b   1.000
_cell.length_c   1.000
_cell.angle_alpha   90.00
_cell.angle_beta   90.00
_cell.angle_gamma   90.00
#
_symmetry.space_group_name_H-M   'P 1'
#
loop_
_entity.id
_entity.type
_entity.pdbx_description
1 polymer ?
#
loop_
_entity_poly.entity_id
_entity_poly.type
_entity_poly.pdbx_seq_one_letter_code
_entity_poly.pdbx_strand_id
1 'polypeptide(L)'
;MANGKKINTLDLIQQMTEKNKETLNAVENLKQERSENIGASGTKQHFGPKSVRKEARTPKSEGKGTSEEENPKKKNALKQLKVVLNTEAFRDGKATFTLSLSRECLDRYEKMATGISYKLGTGTSRNDLIRKVLERFIMDKYEKTIKEIELK
;
A
#
# COMPACT_ATOMS: atom_id res chain seq x y z
N MET A 1 -9.85 -27.38 -37.60
CA MET A 1 -9.65 -25.95 -37.88
C MET A 1 -10.64 -25.17 -37.03
N ALA A 2 -10.16 -24.40 -36.04
CA ALA A 2 -11.03 -23.71 -35.09
C ALA A 2 -11.40 -22.32 -35.64
N ASN A 3 -12.66 -22.16 -36.04
CA ASN A 3 -13.20 -20.89 -36.51
C ASN A 3 -13.32 -19.92 -35.32
N GLY A 4 -12.50 -18.87 -35.30
CA GLY A 4 -12.62 -17.77 -34.35
C GLY A 4 -13.96 -17.05 -34.54
N LYS A 5 -14.90 -17.25 -33.60
CA LYS A 5 -16.20 -16.55 -33.60
C LYS A 5 -15.95 -15.05 -33.46
N LYS A 6 -16.38 -14.27 -34.44
CA LYS A 6 -16.42 -12.80 -34.35
C LYS A 6 -17.45 -12.43 -33.29
N ILE A 7 -16.98 -11.91 -32.15
CA ILE A 7 -17.84 -11.47 -31.06
C ILE A 7 -18.50 -10.15 -31.48
N ASN A 8 -19.82 -10.14 -31.54
CA ASN A 8 -20.62 -8.96 -31.85
C ASN A 8 -20.68 -8.06 -30.60
N THR A 9 -20.60 -6.74 -30.77
CA THR A 9 -20.62 -5.77 -29.66
C THR A 9 -21.88 -5.86 -28.82
N LEU A 10 -23.03 -6.20 -29.42
CA LEU A 10 -24.27 -6.45 -28.69
C LEU A 10 -24.17 -7.68 -27.78
N ASP A 11 -23.52 -8.73 -28.25
CA ASP A 11 -23.32 -9.99 -27.52
C ASP A 11 -22.39 -9.78 -26.31
N LEU A 12 -21.37 -8.92 -26.48
CA LEU A 12 -20.49 -8.52 -25.39
C LEU A 12 -21.22 -7.69 -24.31
N ILE A 13 -22.07 -6.75 -24.70
CA ILE A 13 -22.86 -5.94 -23.76
C ILE A 13 -23.85 -6.82 -23.00
N GLN A 14 -24.48 -7.78 -23.69
CA GLN A 14 -25.38 -8.73 -23.07
C GLN A 14 -24.65 -9.61 -22.06
N GLN A 15 -23.47 -10.15 -22.42
CA GLN A 15 -22.65 -10.95 -21.52
C GLN A 15 -22.21 -10.15 -20.27
N MET A 16 -21.87 -8.87 -20.42
CA MET A 16 -21.50 -8.00 -19.29
C MET A 16 -22.71 -7.69 -18.39
N THR A 17 -23.90 -7.55 -18.97
CA THR A 17 -25.15 -7.31 -18.22
C THR A 17 -25.55 -8.55 -17.44
N GLU A 18 -25.40 -9.74 -18.02
CA GLU A 18 -25.66 -11.03 -17.36
C GLU A 18 -24.67 -11.26 -16.21
N LYS A 19 -23.37 -11.04 -16.43
CA LYS A 19 -22.36 -11.10 -15.37
C LYS A 19 -22.65 -10.12 -14.22
N ASN A 20 -23.11 -8.91 -14.52
CA ASN A 20 -23.49 -7.96 -13.48
C ASN A 20 -24.67 -8.46 -12.65
N LYS A 21 -25.68 -9.09 -13.27
CA LYS A 21 -26.80 -9.71 -12.53
C LYS A 21 -26.33 -10.88 -11.65
N GLU A 22 -25.44 -11.72 -12.15
CA GLU A 22 -24.84 -12.82 -11.37
C GLU A 22 -24.07 -12.29 -10.16
N THR A 23 -23.28 -11.22 -10.33
CA THR A 23 -22.56 -10.59 -9.20
C THR A 23 -23.50 -9.98 -8.16
N LEU A 24 -24.62 -9.38 -8.57
CA LEU A 24 -25.62 -8.85 -7.64
C LEU A 24 -26.30 -9.97 -6.86
N ASN A 25 -26.68 -11.05 -7.53
CA ASN A 25 -27.26 -12.23 -6.88
C ASN A 25 -26.26 -12.90 -5.93
N ALA A 26 -24.97 -12.96 -6.27
CA ALA A 26 -23.93 -13.48 -5.38
C ALA A 26 -23.78 -12.63 -4.11
N VAL A 27 -23.87 -11.30 -4.21
CA VAL A 27 -23.86 -10.40 -3.04
C VAL A 27 -25.11 -10.56 -2.19
N GLU A 28 -26.27 -10.78 -2.81
CA GLU A 28 -27.52 -11.03 -2.10
C GLU A 28 -27.49 -12.38 -1.34
N ASN A 29 -26.97 -13.44 -1.97
CA ASN A 29 -26.76 -14.74 -1.35
C ASN A 29 -25.77 -14.65 -0.18
N LEU A 30 -24.65 -13.92 -0.33
CA LEU A 30 -23.70 -13.69 0.78
C LEU A 30 -24.31 -12.90 1.94
N LYS A 31 -25.29 -12.01 1.64
CA LYS A 31 -26.04 -11.28 2.65
C LYS A 31 -27.04 -12.19 3.36
N GLN A 32 -27.69 -13.11 2.65
CA GLN A 32 -28.57 -14.14 3.21
C GLN A 32 -27.82 -15.15 4.07
N GLU A 33 -26.66 -15.64 3.62
CA GLU A 33 -25.80 -16.55 4.40
C GLU A 33 -25.33 -15.91 5.72
N ARG A 34 -25.10 -14.59 5.72
CA ARG A 34 -24.79 -13.84 6.95
C ARG A 34 -25.97 -13.71 7.90
N SER A 35 -27.21 -13.74 7.40
CA SER A 35 -28.41 -13.72 8.23
C SER A 35 -28.86 -15.11 8.69
N GLU A 36 -28.64 -16.16 7.90
CA GLU A 36 -29.05 -17.52 8.24
C GLU A 36 -28.07 -18.22 9.21
N ASN A 37 -26.78 -17.87 9.20
CA ASN A 37 -25.79 -18.40 10.16
C ASN A 37 -25.89 -17.81 11.59
N ILE A 38 -26.93 -17.06 11.92
CA ILE A 38 -27.20 -16.64 13.31
C ILE A 38 -27.75 -17.81 14.16
N GLY A 39 -28.12 -18.93 13.53
CA GLY A 39 -28.79 -20.06 14.19
C GLY A 39 -27.94 -21.20 14.75
N ALA A 40 -26.64 -21.32 14.44
CA ALA A 40 -25.85 -22.46 14.91
C ALA A 40 -24.37 -22.14 15.16
N SER A 41 -23.95 -22.41 16.40
CA SER A 41 -22.57 -22.38 16.93
C SER A 41 -22.08 -21.03 17.46
N GLY A 42 -22.04 -20.97 18.79
CA GLY A 42 -21.61 -19.79 19.54
C GLY A 42 -20.11 -19.52 19.41
N THR A 43 -19.76 -18.30 19.01
CA THR A 43 -18.58 -17.62 19.52
C THR A 43 -18.91 -16.13 19.63
N LYS A 44 -18.84 -15.60 20.85
CA LYS A 44 -19.23 -14.24 21.19
C LYS A 44 -18.36 -13.22 20.44
N GLN A 45 -18.94 -12.46 19.52
CA GLN A 45 -18.45 -11.13 19.17
C GLN A 45 -19.59 -10.13 19.30
N HIS A 46 -19.49 -9.29 20.33
CA HIS A 46 -20.39 -8.18 20.59
C HIS A 46 -20.27 -7.13 19.48
N PHE A 47 -21.28 -7.03 18.61
CA PHE A 47 -21.60 -5.79 17.92
C PHE A 47 -23.10 -5.53 18.06
N GLY A 48 -23.46 -4.84 19.15
CA GLY A 48 -24.80 -4.29 19.32
C GLY A 48 -24.97 -3.03 18.45
N PRO A 49 -26.15 -2.84 17.81
CA PRO A 49 -26.40 -1.72 16.92
C PRO A 49 -26.76 -0.48 17.73
N LYS A 50 -26.04 0.63 17.55
CA LYS A 50 -26.50 1.95 18.03
C LYS A 50 -27.05 2.76 16.87
N SER A 51 -28.37 2.71 16.79
CA SER A 51 -29.26 3.59 16.05
C SER A 51 -28.91 5.07 16.24
N VAL A 52 -28.86 5.82 15.14
CA VAL A 52 -28.72 7.28 15.10
C VAL A 52 -30.10 7.89 15.37
N ARG A 53 -30.27 8.54 16.52
CA ARG A 53 -31.40 9.45 16.78
C ARG A 53 -30.87 10.87 17.02
N LYS A 54 -31.48 11.83 16.32
CA LYS A 54 -31.15 13.27 16.30
C LYS A 54 -31.32 13.95 17.66
N GLU A 55 -30.41 14.90 17.90
CA GLU A 55 -30.48 16.16 18.65
C GLU A 55 -30.97 16.20 20.13
N ALA A 56 -30.07 16.61 21.04
CA ALA A 56 -30.21 17.82 21.87
C ALA A 56 -29.00 18.03 22.82
N ARG A 57 -28.33 19.19 22.68
CA ARG A 57 -27.66 20.07 23.67
C ARG A 57 -26.76 19.48 24.78
N THR A 58 -25.45 19.76 24.62
CA THR A 58 -24.33 20.03 25.58
C THR A 58 -24.51 19.78 27.09
N PRO A 59 -23.44 19.30 27.78
CA PRO A 59 -22.53 20.24 28.44
C PRO A 59 -21.04 19.98 28.16
N LYS A 60 -20.25 21.06 28.22
CA LYS A 60 -18.78 21.09 28.16
C LYS A 60 -18.15 20.03 29.07
N SER A 61 -17.29 19.20 28.49
CA SER A 61 -16.21 18.53 29.22
C SER A 61 -14.91 18.95 28.53
N GLU A 62 -14.23 19.88 29.19
CA GLU A 62 -12.80 20.12 29.00
C GLU A 62 -12.05 18.91 29.51
N GLY A 63 -11.06 18.41 28.75
CA GLY A 63 -10.22 17.32 29.26
C GLY A 63 -9.39 16.57 28.23
N LYS A 64 -8.29 17.20 27.80
CA LYS A 64 -7.07 16.55 27.27
C LYS A 64 -7.18 15.88 25.89
N GLY A 65 -7.22 16.73 24.86
CA GLY A 65 -6.59 16.36 23.60
C GLY A 65 -5.11 16.09 23.85
N THR A 66 -4.65 14.88 23.57
CA THR A 66 -3.24 14.59 23.34
C THR A 66 -2.84 15.33 22.07
N SER A 67 -2.45 16.59 22.22
CA SER A 67 -1.57 17.26 21.29
C SER A 67 -0.28 16.45 21.26
N GLU A 68 -0.14 15.57 20.27
CA GLU A 68 1.18 15.10 19.88
C GLU A 68 1.99 16.35 19.55
N GLU A 69 2.88 16.76 20.45
CA GLU A 69 3.93 17.71 20.12
C GLU A 69 4.75 17.08 19.00
N GLU A 70 4.42 17.45 17.77
CA GLU A 70 5.18 17.07 16.59
C GLU A 70 6.57 17.69 16.70
N ASN A 71 7.49 16.90 17.24
CA ASN A 71 8.88 17.27 17.44
C ASN A 71 9.45 17.87 16.12
N PRO A 72 9.92 19.13 16.11
CA PRO A 72 10.32 19.84 14.88
C PRO A 72 11.43 19.10 14.11
N LYS A 73 12.24 18.31 14.81
CA LYS A 73 13.24 17.42 14.18
C LYS A 73 12.61 16.36 13.26
N LYS A 74 11.43 15.83 13.60
CA LYS A 74 10.73 14.81 12.78
C LYS A 74 10.20 15.41 11.47
N LYS A 75 9.65 16.63 11.51
CA LYS A 75 9.20 17.34 10.30
C LYS A 75 10.35 17.59 9.33
N ASN A 76 11.52 17.95 9.86
CA ASN A 76 12.72 18.15 9.04
C ASN A 76 13.23 16.84 8.42
N ALA A 77 13.23 15.73 9.18
CA ALA A 77 13.63 14.43 8.67
C ALA A 77 12.71 13.92 7.54
N LEU A 78 11.39 14.09 7.66
CA LEU A 78 10.44 13.71 6.61
C LEU A 78 10.62 14.54 5.34
N LYS A 79 10.89 15.85 5.49
CA LYS A 79 11.21 16.72 4.36
C LYS A 79 12.48 16.30 3.65
N GLN A 80 13.55 16.00 4.41
CA GLN A 80 14.81 15.52 3.84
C GLN A 80 14.62 14.18 3.11
N LEU A 81 13.87 13.25 3.70
CA LEU A 81 13.56 11.98 3.06
C LEU A 81 12.81 12.18 1.74
N LYS A 82 11.82 13.09 1.71
CA LYS A 82 11.09 13.42 0.47
C LYS A 82 12.02 13.96 -0.62
N VAL A 83 12.99 14.81 -0.25
CA VAL A 83 13.99 15.31 -1.20
C VAL A 83 14.83 14.15 -1.75
N VAL A 84 15.37 13.29 -0.88
CA VAL A 84 16.20 12.14 -1.29
C VAL A 84 15.46 11.21 -2.25
N LEU A 85 14.18 10.94 -1.99
CA LEU A 85 13.38 10.06 -2.86
C LEU A 85 13.16 10.66 -4.26
N ASN A 86 13.10 11.98 -4.38
CA ASN A 86 12.84 12.68 -5.63
C ASN A 86 14.11 13.05 -6.42
N THR A 87 15.28 13.05 -5.78
CA THR A 87 16.56 13.37 -6.43
C THR A 87 17.17 12.12 -7.05
N GLU A 88 17.45 12.11 -8.35
CA GLU A 88 18.21 11.05 -9.03
C GLU A 88 19.68 11.46 -9.18
N ALA A 89 20.61 10.59 -8.74
CA ALA A 89 22.05 10.85 -8.84
C ALA A 89 22.62 10.55 -10.25
N PHE A 90 21.98 9.63 -10.99
CA PHE A 90 22.39 9.21 -12.32
C PHE A 90 21.27 9.53 -13.32
N ARG A 91 21.63 10.04 -14.51
CA ARG A 91 20.68 10.45 -15.57
C ARG A 91 20.70 9.54 -16.80
N ASP A 92 21.34 8.39 -16.68
CA ASP A 92 21.49 7.40 -17.73
C ASP A 92 20.19 6.61 -17.98
N GLY A 93 20.22 5.76 -19.01
CA GLY A 93 19.09 4.92 -19.37
C GLY A 93 18.74 3.92 -18.27
N LYS A 94 17.44 3.60 -18.14
CA LYS A 94 16.99 2.59 -17.17
C LYS A 94 17.47 1.20 -17.60
N ALA A 95 18.31 0.58 -16.78
CA ALA A 95 18.66 -0.84 -16.89
C ALA A 95 17.87 -1.68 -15.89
N THR A 96 17.44 -2.87 -16.31
CA THR A 96 16.77 -3.86 -15.45
C THR A 96 17.71 -5.00 -15.12
N PHE A 97 17.79 -5.37 -13.84
CA PHE A 97 18.53 -6.53 -13.39
C PHE A 97 17.73 -7.28 -12.31
N THR A 98 18.00 -8.58 -12.18
CA THR A 98 17.41 -9.42 -11.14
C THR A 98 18.45 -9.65 -10.05
N LEU A 99 18.04 -9.55 -8.80
CA LEU A 99 18.90 -9.77 -7.64
C LEU A 99 18.18 -10.62 -6.59
N SER A 100 18.94 -11.45 -5.88
CA SER A 100 18.43 -12.26 -4.78
C SER A 100 18.82 -11.63 -3.44
N LEU A 101 17.85 -11.46 -2.55
CA LEU A 101 18.07 -11.04 -1.16
C LEU A 101 17.56 -12.11 -0.21
N SER A 102 18.06 -12.09 1.03
CA SER A 102 17.41 -12.82 2.10
C SER A 102 15.97 -12.30 2.28
N ARG A 103 15.07 -13.21 2.65
CA ARG A 103 13.65 -12.89 2.88
C ARG A 103 13.49 -11.75 3.91
N GLU A 104 14.26 -11.81 4.99
CA GLU A 104 14.22 -10.79 6.03
C GLU A 104 14.64 -9.41 5.50
N CYS A 105 15.67 -9.34 4.65
CA CYS A 105 16.10 -8.09 4.03
C CYS A 105 14.98 -7.53 3.14
N LEU A 106 14.36 -8.38 2.32
CA LEU A 106 13.24 -8.01 1.46
C LEU A 106 12.06 -7.45 2.28
N ASP A 107 11.67 -8.15 3.34
CA ASP A 107 10.55 -7.76 4.21
C ASP A 107 10.81 -6.42 4.92
N ARG A 108 12.05 -6.14 5.32
CA ARG A 108 12.44 -4.86 5.93
C ARG A 108 12.26 -3.70 4.95
N TYR A 109 12.70 -3.87 3.70
CA TYR A 109 12.47 -2.84 2.68
C TYR A 109 10.99 -2.65 2.37
N GLU A 110 10.20 -3.72 2.31
CA GLU A 110 8.76 -3.64 2.04
C GLU A 110 8.03 -2.87 3.14
N LYS A 111 8.34 -3.17 4.40
CA LYS A 111 7.81 -2.44 5.56
C LYS A 111 8.20 -0.96 5.54
N MET A 112 9.44 -0.67 5.18
CA MET A 112 9.91 0.72 5.04
C MET A 112 9.17 1.45 3.92
N ALA A 113 9.04 0.86 2.74
CA ALA A 113 8.34 1.44 1.60
C ALA A 113 6.88 1.75 1.94
N THR A 114 6.20 0.81 2.60
CA THR A 114 4.82 0.99 3.07
C THR A 114 4.71 2.12 4.10
N GLY A 115 5.58 2.13 5.10
CA GLY A 115 5.57 3.15 6.15
C GLY A 115 5.90 4.55 5.62
N ILE A 116 6.80 4.66 4.66
CA ILE A 116 7.14 5.91 3.98
C ILE A 116 5.97 6.40 3.14
N SER A 117 5.36 5.50 2.36
CA SER A 117 4.21 5.83 1.52
C SER A 117 3.04 6.37 2.33
N TYR A 118 2.76 5.74 3.47
CA TYR A 118 1.73 6.19 4.41
C TYR A 118 2.04 7.59 4.97
N LYS A 119 3.28 7.84 5.38
CA LYS A 119 3.67 9.11 6.02
C LYS A 119 3.83 10.28 5.06
N LEU A 120 4.26 10.04 3.83
CA LEU A 120 4.53 11.09 2.84
C LEU A 120 3.39 11.26 1.83
N GLY A 121 2.43 10.33 1.78
CA GLY A 121 1.37 10.31 0.77
C GLY A 121 1.91 10.06 -0.65
N THR A 122 3.08 9.45 -0.77
CA THR A 122 3.75 9.15 -2.05
C THR A 122 3.76 7.66 -2.30
N GLY A 123 3.62 7.22 -3.56
CA GLY A 123 3.71 5.80 -3.93
C GLY A 123 5.16 5.31 -3.95
N THR A 124 5.80 5.18 -2.79
CA THR A 124 7.19 4.72 -2.67
C THR A 124 7.24 3.19 -2.67
N SER A 125 7.90 2.62 -3.67
CA SER A 125 8.12 1.18 -3.79
C SER A 125 9.42 0.73 -3.10
N ARG A 126 9.53 -0.57 -2.81
CA ARG A 126 10.80 -1.18 -2.38
C ARG A 126 11.95 -0.85 -3.33
N ASN A 127 11.71 -0.90 -4.63
CA ASN A 127 12.75 -0.68 -5.63
C ASN A 127 13.26 0.77 -5.62
N ASP A 128 12.43 1.74 -5.24
CA ASP A 128 12.86 3.13 -5.07
C ASP A 128 13.89 3.22 -3.93
N LEU A 129 13.62 2.55 -2.82
CA LEU A 129 14.52 2.52 -1.68
C LEU A 129 15.83 1.80 -1.99
N ILE A 130 15.76 0.64 -2.64
CA ILE A 130 16.96 -0.12 -3.03
C ILE A 130 17.84 0.72 -3.96
N ARG A 131 17.24 1.40 -4.97
CA ARG A 131 17.98 2.30 -5.86
C ARG A 131 18.70 3.39 -5.08
N LYS A 132 18.04 4.08 -4.15
CA LYS A 132 18.69 5.13 -3.35
C LYS A 132 19.83 4.63 -2.47
N VAL A 133 19.71 3.42 -1.93
CA VAL A 133 20.79 2.80 -1.15
C VAL A 133 21.99 2.49 -2.05
N LEU A 134 21.76 1.93 -3.24
CA LEU A 134 22.83 1.64 -4.20
C LEU A 134 23.48 2.91 -4.72
N GLU A 135 22.70 3.93 -5.08
CA GLU A 135 23.20 5.24 -5.51
C GLU A 135 24.14 5.83 -4.45
N ARG A 136 23.71 5.81 -3.18
CA ARG A 136 24.52 6.31 -2.07
C ARG A 136 25.78 5.50 -1.85
N PHE A 137 25.69 4.17 -1.95
CA PHE A 137 26.88 3.32 -1.83
C PHE A 137 27.91 3.64 -2.91
N ILE A 138 27.47 3.82 -4.16
CA ILE A 138 28.36 4.19 -5.26
C ILE A 138 28.99 5.55 -4.99
N MET A 139 28.20 6.57 -4.66
CA MET A 139 28.72 7.93 -4.43
C MET A 139 29.69 8.01 -3.24
N ASP A 140 29.40 7.31 -2.14
CA ASP A 140 30.18 7.43 -0.90
C ASP A 140 31.41 6.50 -0.87
N LYS A 141 31.36 5.34 -1.54
CA LYS A 141 32.31 4.24 -1.29
C LYS A 141 32.94 3.63 -2.54
N TYR A 142 32.41 3.89 -3.73
CA TYR A 142 32.87 3.22 -4.95
C TYR A 142 34.37 3.41 -5.21
N GLU A 143 34.86 4.65 -5.15
CA GLU A 143 36.29 4.92 -5.40
C GLU A 143 37.20 4.20 -4.42
N LYS A 144 36.79 4.13 -3.15
CA LYS A 144 37.57 3.44 -2.12
C LYS A 144 37.58 1.93 -2.38
N THR A 145 36.41 1.36 -2.69
CA THR A 145 36.27 -0.07 -2.95
C THR A 145 37.01 -0.50 -4.22
N ILE A 146 37.01 0.31 -5.28
CA ILE A 146 37.80 0.02 -6.48
C ILE A 146 39.29 -0.01 -6.17
N LYS A 147 39.81 1.00 -5.46
CA LYS A 147 41.23 1.05 -5.08
C LYS A 147 41.64 -0.19 -4.27
N GLU A 148 40.79 -0.67 -3.36
CA GLU A 148 41.05 -1.88 -2.58
C GLU A 148 41.04 -3.17 -3.41
N ILE A 149 40.28 -3.22 -4.50
CA ILE A 149 40.24 -4.36 -5.44
C ILE A 149 41.46 -4.33 -6.36
N GLU A 150 41.83 -3.17 -6.90
CA GLU A 150 42.98 -3.01 -7.82
C GLU A 150 44.34 -3.17 -7.13
N LEU A 151 44.39 -3.00 -5.81
CA LEU A 151 45.59 -3.24 -4.99
C LEU A 151 45.85 -4.74 -4.70
N LYS A 152 44.91 -5.63 -5.05
CA LYS A 152 45.07 -7.08 -4.93
C LYS A 152 45.39 -7.72 -6.26
#